data_AF-A0A1E7FP49-F1
#
_entry.id   AF-A0A1E7FP49-F1
#
_cell.length_a   1.000
_cell.length_b   1.000
_cell.length_c   1.000
_cell.angle_alpha   90.00
_cell.angle_beta   90.00
_cell.angle_gamma   90.00
#
_symmetry.space_group_name_H-M   'P 1'
#
loop_
_entity.id
_entity.type
_entity.pdbx_description
1 polymer ?
#
loop_
_entity_poly.entity_id
_entity_poly.type
_entity_poly.pdbx_seq_one_letter_code
_entity_poly.pdbx_strand_id
1 'polypeptide(L)'
;MIAIKEKKMLALASSLLVVLVLFIGSSSAFVQSHSSFNVNNRNSSTSTSSSTSIGIGAFFNEGKKKLVKSLAGEYDATAIQDRMNGLIDAEPVLMFSFTTCPFCIKAKGVLDGMNAKYTVIELDTDPDGKAIRAEMADIVGQTSVPAIWIGGEFAGGCNDGGMGGLMTLEKAGKLDGMLRKVGAV
;
A
#
# COMPACT_ATOMS: atom_id res chain seq x y z
N MET A 1 -19.87 15.57 -48.47
CA MET A 1 -18.69 16.09 -47.76
C MET A 1 -17.97 14.94 -47.05
N ILE A 2 -17.31 14.07 -47.82
CA ILE A 2 -16.62 12.88 -47.32
C ILE A 2 -15.32 12.77 -48.13
N ALA A 3 -14.27 13.48 -47.72
CA ALA A 3 -12.95 13.41 -48.38
C ALA A 3 -11.79 14.00 -47.55
N ILE A 4 -11.81 13.89 -46.19
CA ILE A 4 -10.69 14.40 -45.36
C ILE A 4 -10.38 13.48 -44.14
N LYS A 5 -10.44 12.15 -44.30
CA LYS A 5 -10.08 11.25 -43.17
C LYS A 5 -9.04 10.17 -43.45
N GLU A 6 -8.32 10.23 -44.57
CA GLU A 6 -7.38 9.14 -44.95
C GLU A 6 -5.90 9.54 -45.05
N LYS A 7 -5.50 10.72 -44.58
CA LYS A 7 -4.09 11.20 -44.71
C LYS A 7 -3.23 11.17 -43.44
N LYS A 8 -3.62 10.45 -42.39
CA LYS A 8 -2.80 10.36 -41.14
C LYS A 8 -2.39 8.96 -40.70
N MET A 9 -2.67 7.91 -41.48
CA MET A 9 -2.39 6.53 -41.07
C MET A 9 -1.08 5.94 -41.62
N LEU A 10 -0.15 6.75 -42.16
CA LEU A 10 1.00 6.24 -42.92
C LEU A 10 2.40 6.76 -42.50
N ALA A 11 2.55 7.29 -41.29
CA ALA A 11 3.82 7.92 -40.87
C ALA A 11 4.45 7.39 -39.56
N LEU A 12 4.19 6.16 -39.12
CA LEU A 12 4.76 5.62 -37.86
C LEU A 12 5.31 4.17 -37.93
N ALA A 13 5.61 3.64 -39.11
CA ALA A 13 6.07 2.25 -39.25
C ALA A 13 7.45 2.10 -39.93
N SER A 14 8.42 2.97 -39.60
CA SER A 14 9.80 2.85 -40.15
C SER A 14 10.89 3.19 -39.14
N SER A 15 10.84 2.59 -37.95
CA SER A 15 11.95 2.69 -36.98
C SER A 15 12.24 1.38 -36.23
N LEU A 16 11.94 0.23 -36.85
CA LEU A 16 12.08 -1.10 -36.22
C LEU A 16 13.16 -2.00 -36.85
N LEU A 17 14.22 -1.47 -37.46
CA LEU A 17 15.22 -2.33 -38.14
C LEU A 17 16.70 -1.98 -37.97
N VAL A 18 17.09 -1.30 -36.90
CA VAL A 18 18.50 -1.10 -36.52
C VAL A 18 18.49 -1.05 -34.99
N VAL A 19 18.75 -2.12 -34.24
CA VAL A 19 20.06 -2.69 -33.90
C VAL A 19 19.82 -4.13 -33.42
N LEU A 20 19.95 -5.09 -34.34
CA LEU A 20 20.10 -6.52 -34.06
C LEU A 20 21.57 -6.89 -34.31
N VAL A 21 22.50 -6.45 -33.47
CA VAL A 21 23.86 -7.02 -33.34
C VAL A 21 24.37 -6.64 -31.95
N LEU A 22 25.07 -7.59 -31.30
CA LEU A 22 25.82 -7.50 -30.04
C LEU A 22 25.11 -8.10 -28.82
N PHE A 23 24.95 -9.42 -28.78
CA PHE A 23 25.21 -10.21 -27.57
C PHE A 23 25.46 -11.68 -27.98
N ILE A 24 26.69 -11.96 -28.42
CA ILE A 24 27.22 -13.31 -28.58
C ILE A 24 28.39 -13.46 -27.61
N GLY A 25 28.32 -14.45 -26.74
CA GLY A 25 29.48 -15.03 -26.07
C GLY A 25 29.72 -14.59 -24.63
N SER A 26 29.36 -15.45 -23.67
CA SER A 26 30.38 -16.17 -22.86
C SER A 26 29.69 -17.21 -21.96
N SER A 27 29.96 -18.46 -22.27
CA SER A 27 29.65 -19.66 -21.49
C SER A 27 30.55 -19.74 -20.27
N SER A 28 30.02 -20.11 -19.09
CA SER A 28 30.65 -21.09 -18.16
C SER A 28 29.90 -21.24 -16.82
N ALA A 29 29.70 -22.51 -16.43
CA ALA A 29 29.34 -23.07 -15.11
C ALA A 29 27.88 -22.83 -14.65
N PHE A 30 26.97 -23.80 -14.55
CA PHE A 30 27.01 -25.19 -14.06
C PHE A 30 27.70 -25.37 -12.70
N VAL A 31 26.94 -25.23 -11.62
CA VAL A 31 27.05 -26.08 -10.42
C VAL A 31 25.65 -26.35 -9.88
N GLN A 32 25.29 -27.62 -9.93
CA GLN A 32 24.18 -28.24 -9.22
C GLN A 32 24.71 -28.64 -7.85
N SER A 33 24.05 -28.25 -6.76
CA SER A 33 24.26 -28.90 -5.46
C SER A 33 22.91 -29.31 -4.90
N HIS A 34 22.63 -30.61 -5.06
CA HIS A 34 21.69 -31.35 -4.24
C HIS A 34 22.33 -31.57 -2.87
N SER A 35 21.57 -31.30 -1.81
CA SER A 35 21.59 -32.17 -0.65
C SER A 35 20.18 -32.28 -0.08
N SER A 36 19.69 -33.52 -0.12
CA SER A 36 18.39 -34.00 0.28
C SER A 36 18.06 -33.76 1.76
N PHE A 37 16.75 -33.82 2.02
CA PHE A 37 16.12 -34.42 3.19
C PHE A 37 16.27 -33.73 4.55
N ASN A 38 15.15 -33.25 5.12
CA ASN A 38 14.43 -34.05 6.12
C ASN A 38 13.01 -33.53 6.36
N VAL A 39 12.05 -34.46 6.34
CA VAL A 39 10.69 -34.29 6.87
C VAL A 39 10.78 -34.17 8.40
N ASN A 40 10.06 -33.22 8.99
CA ASN A 40 9.31 -33.49 10.21
C ASN A 40 8.23 -32.43 10.47
N ASN A 41 7.01 -32.84 10.15
CA ASN A 41 5.79 -32.40 10.80
C ASN A 41 5.91 -32.64 12.32
N ARG A 42 5.79 -31.58 13.13
CA ARG A 42 5.41 -31.69 14.55
C ARG A 42 4.48 -30.55 14.92
N ASN A 43 3.18 -30.84 14.90
CA ASN A 43 2.30 -30.33 15.92
C ASN A 43 2.78 -30.86 17.28
N SER A 44 3.30 -29.99 18.13
CA SER A 44 3.35 -30.25 19.57
C SER A 44 3.42 -28.93 20.32
N SER A 45 2.26 -28.54 20.84
CA SER A 45 2.12 -27.77 22.07
C SER A 45 3.17 -28.19 23.10
N THR A 46 4.11 -27.29 23.44
CA THR A 46 4.77 -27.34 24.75
C THR A 46 5.26 -25.96 25.14
N SER A 47 4.73 -25.53 26.27
CA SER A 47 5.18 -24.44 27.12
C SER A 47 6.68 -24.50 27.39
N THR A 48 7.43 -23.52 26.89
CA THR A 48 8.77 -23.20 27.37
C THR A 48 8.78 -21.76 27.86
N SER A 49 8.67 -21.65 29.19
CA SER A 49 8.98 -20.48 30.00
C SER A 49 10.39 -20.00 29.71
N SER A 50 10.48 -19.03 28.80
CA SER A 50 11.72 -18.30 28.50
C SER A 50 11.33 -16.83 28.59
N SER A 51 11.85 -16.18 29.62
CA SER A 51 11.66 -14.77 29.96
C SER A 51 12.09 -13.86 28.80
N THR A 52 11.19 -13.67 27.85
CA THR A 52 11.24 -12.59 26.87
C THR A 52 10.07 -11.69 27.24
N SER A 53 10.34 -10.41 27.46
CA SER A 53 9.31 -9.39 27.63
C SER A 53 8.43 -9.37 26.37
N ILE A 54 7.40 -10.23 26.33
CA ILE A 54 6.37 -10.22 25.30
C ILE A 54 5.67 -8.87 25.48
N GLY A 55 6.02 -7.94 24.60
CA GLY A 55 5.52 -6.58 24.66
C GLY A 55 4.00 -6.61 24.71
N ILE A 56 3.44 -6.03 25.77
CA ILE A 56 1.99 -5.84 25.96
C ILE A 56 1.33 -5.31 24.67
N GLY A 57 2.05 -4.49 23.88
CA GLY A 57 1.58 -3.97 22.59
C GLY A 57 1.31 -5.02 21.50
N ALA A 58 2.08 -6.10 21.41
CA ALA A 58 1.86 -7.14 20.39
C ALA A 58 0.55 -7.91 20.62
N PHE A 59 0.22 -8.15 21.89
CA PHE A 59 -1.03 -8.79 22.29
C PHE A 59 -2.26 -7.92 22.00
N PHE A 60 -2.18 -6.62 22.28
CA PHE A 60 -3.26 -5.68 21.97
C PHE A 60 -3.53 -5.56 20.47
N ASN A 61 -2.48 -5.59 19.63
CA ASN A 61 -2.66 -5.48 18.19
C ASN A 61 -3.33 -6.73 17.59
N GLU A 62 -2.90 -7.92 17.99
CA GLU A 62 -3.50 -9.18 17.51
C GLU A 62 -4.98 -9.28 17.93
N GLY A 63 -5.31 -8.86 19.16
CA GLY A 63 -6.69 -8.78 19.62
C GLY A 63 -7.55 -7.82 18.79
N LYS A 64 -7.03 -6.62 18.46
CA LYS A 64 -7.72 -5.62 17.64
C LYS A 64 -7.93 -6.12 16.21
N LYS A 65 -6.93 -6.78 15.63
CA LYS A 65 -6.96 -7.38 14.30
C LYS A 65 -8.01 -8.50 14.21
N LYS A 66 -8.03 -9.41 15.20
CA LYS A 66 -9.06 -10.45 15.29
C LYS A 66 -10.48 -9.88 15.39
N LEU A 67 -10.67 -8.81 16.16
CA LEU A 67 -11.96 -8.14 16.28
C LEU A 67 -12.43 -7.54 14.94
N VAL A 68 -11.54 -6.83 14.24
CA VAL A 68 -11.91 -6.20 12.95
C VAL A 68 -12.23 -7.25 11.89
N LYS A 69 -11.48 -8.35 11.82
CA LYS A 69 -11.79 -9.48 10.93
C LYS A 69 -13.16 -10.11 11.25
N SER A 70 -13.46 -10.31 12.53
CA SER A 70 -14.77 -10.82 12.95
C SER A 70 -15.92 -9.87 12.57
N LEU A 71 -15.69 -8.55 12.60
CA LEU A 71 -16.70 -7.56 12.23
C LEU A 71 -16.89 -7.42 10.71
N ALA A 72 -15.85 -7.74 9.92
CA ALA A 72 -15.91 -7.74 8.47
C ALA A 72 -16.74 -8.89 7.90
N GLY A 73 -16.85 -10.02 8.63
CA GLY A 73 -17.56 -11.20 8.15
C GLY A 73 -16.77 -11.95 7.07
N GLU A 74 -17.46 -12.66 6.19
CA GLU A 74 -16.84 -13.29 5.02
C GLU A 74 -16.68 -12.26 3.89
N TYR A 75 -15.47 -12.17 3.34
CA TYR A 75 -15.13 -11.33 2.20
C TYR A 75 -14.00 -11.97 1.40
N ASP A 76 -13.86 -11.60 0.13
CA ASP A 76 -12.73 -12.03 -0.69
C ASP A 76 -11.53 -11.12 -0.40
N ALA A 77 -10.60 -11.61 0.43
CA ALA A 77 -9.41 -10.86 0.81
C ALA A 77 -8.55 -10.45 -0.39
N THR A 78 -8.46 -11.28 -1.43
CA THR A 78 -7.63 -10.98 -2.61
C THR A 78 -8.24 -9.82 -3.39
N ALA A 79 -9.55 -9.85 -3.61
CA ALA A 79 -10.25 -8.76 -4.30
C ALA A 79 -10.15 -7.43 -3.55
N ILE A 80 -10.20 -7.46 -2.21
CA ILE A 80 -10.04 -6.26 -1.38
C ILE A 80 -8.61 -5.73 -1.44
N GLN A 81 -7.61 -6.59 -1.37
CA GLN A 81 -6.20 -6.21 -1.51
C GLN A 81 -5.93 -5.62 -2.89
N ASP A 82 -6.43 -6.24 -3.96
CA ASP A 82 -6.29 -5.72 -5.33
C ASP A 82 -6.94 -4.34 -5.48
N ARG A 83 -8.13 -4.15 -4.89
CA ARG A 83 -8.79 -2.84 -4.86
C ARG A 83 -7.95 -1.80 -4.12
N MET A 84 -7.42 -2.14 -2.94
CA MET A 84 -6.58 -1.24 -2.15
C MET A 84 -5.32 -0.86 -2.91
N ASN A 85 -4.61 -1.83 -3.48
CA ASN A 85 -3.40 -1.61 -4.26
C ASN A 85 -3.69 -0.75 -5.50
N GLY A 86 -4.78 -1.01 -6.21
CA GLY A 86 -5.20 -0.18 -7.34
C GLY A 86 -5.44 1.28 -6.97
N LEU A 87 -6.04 1.55 -5.80
CA LEU A 87 -6.21 2.91 -5.29
C LEU A 87 -4.88 3.55 -4.86
N ILE A 88 -4.02 2.79 -4.20
CA ILE A 88 -2.71 3.24 -3.69
C ILE A 88 -1.78 3.60 -4.85
N ASP A 89 -1.80 2.81 -5.93
CA ASP A 89 -0.93 2.98 -7.09
C ASP A 89 -1.44 4.05 -8.07
N ALA A 90 -2.77 4.25 -8.14
CA ALA A 90 -3.38 5.23 -9.04
C ALA A 90 -3.31 6.67 -8.52
N GLU A 91 -3.33 6.85 -7.20
CA GLU A 91 -3.47 8.16 -6.57
C GLU A 91 -2.15 8.66 -5.99
N PRO A 92 -1.71 9.90 -6.29
CA PRO A 92 -0.47 10.43 -5.73
C PRO A 92 -0.54 10.55 -4.20
N VAL A 93 -1.73 10.81 -3.66
CA VAL A 93 -2.03 10.79 -2.24
C VAL A 93 -3.39 10.14 -2.03
N LEU A 94 -3.44 9.04 -1.28
CA LEU A 94 -4.67 8.34 -0.90
C LEU A 94 -4.86 8.42 0.61
N MET A 95 -6.09 8.69 1.04
CA MET A 95 -6.47 8.62 2.45
C MET A 95 -7.73 7.79 2.66
N PHE A 96 -7.60 6.72 3.44
CA PHE A 96 -8.75 6.07 4.07
C PHE A 96 -9.19 6.86 5.29
N SER A 97 -10.47 7.22 5.33
CA SER A 97 -11.06 8.17 6.29
C SER A 97 -12.38 7.62 6.85
N PHE A 98 -12.86 8.26 7.92
CA PHE A 98 -14.27 8.24 8.30
C PHE A 98 -14.84 9.64 8.29
N THR A 99 -16.09 9.78 7.85
CA THR A 99 -16.75 11.08 7.61
C THR A 99 -16.73 11.99 8.84
N THR A 100 -16.91 11.42 10.04
CA THR A 100 -17.05 12.17 11.30
C THR A 100 -15.83 12.08 12.23
N CYS A 101 -14.70 11.58 11.75
CA CYS A 101 -13.51 11.40 12.58
C CYS A 101 -12.70 12.72 12.72
N PRO A 102 -12.44 13.22 13.96
CA PRO A 102 -11.72 14.47 14.16
C PRO A 102 -10.26 14.41 13.69
N PHE A 103 -9.62 13.24 13.70
CA PHE A 103 -8.27 13.08 13.16
C PHE A 103 -8.25 13.08 11.63
N CYS A 104 -9.30 12.56 10.99
CA CYS A 104 -9.44 12.61 9.53
C CYS A 104 -9.64 14.06 9.07
N ILE A 105 -10.49 14.83 9.76
CA ILE A 105 -10.71 16.25 9.48
C ILE A 105 -9.40 17.04 9.61
N LYS A 106 -8.60 16.77 10.65
CA LYS A 106 -7.28 17.41 10.81
C LYS A 106 -6.32 17.06 9.68
N ALA A 107 -6.24 15.78 9.30
CA ALA A 107 -5.37 15.35 8.21
C ALA A 107 -5.77 15.99 6.86
N LYS A 108 -7.07 16.07 6.56
CA LYS A 108 -7.61 16.83 5.42
C LYS A 108 -7.16 18.29 5.47
N GLY A 109 -7.33 18.95 6.61
CA GLY A 109 -6.93 20.34 6.79
C GLY A 109 -5.43 20.60 6.55
N VAL A 110 -4.54 19.66 6.90
CA VAL A 110 -3.10 19.76 6.59
C VAL A 110 -2.87 19.68 5.07
N LEU A 111 -3.47 18.69 4.40
CA LEU A 111 -3.35 18.54 2.94
C LEU A 111 -3.96 19.73 2.18
N ASP A 112 -5.13 20.18 2.60
CA ASP A 112 -5.82 21.35 2.07
C ASP A 112 -4.98 22.62 2.25
N GLY A 113 -4.37 22.80 3.43
CA GLY A 113 -3.48 23.93 3.73
C GLY A 113 -2.20 23.95 2.90
N MET A 114 -1.76 22.79 2.42
CA MET A 114 -0.66 22.65 1.45
C MET A 114 -1.12 22.73 0.00
N ASN A 115 -2.42 22.89 -0.25
CA ASN A 115 -3.03 22.89 -1.56
C ASN A 115 -2.75 21.59 -2.35
N ALA A 116 -2.63 20.48 -1.63
CA ALA A 116 -2.32 19.17 -2.17
C ALA A 116 -3.54 18.54 -2.84
N LYS A 117 -3.30 17.83 -3.95
CA LYS A 117 -4.28 16.93 -4.55
C LYS A 117 -4.23 15.57 -3.85
N TYR A 118 -5.38 15.12 -3.37
CA TYR A 118 -5.51 13.82 -2.70
C TYR A 118 -6.90 13.23 -2.89
N THR A 119 -6.97 11.91 -2.80
CA THR A 119 -8.21 11.13 -2.90
C THR A 119 -8.59 10.58 -1.53
N VAL A 120 -9.88 10.67 -1.19
CA VAL A 120 -10.43 10.19 0.08
C VAL A 120 -11.44 9.10 -0.17
N ILE A 121 -11.30 7.99 0.55
CA ILE A 121 -12.30 6.92 0.60
C ILE A 121 -12.84 6.83 2.03
N GLU A 122 -14.14 7.13 2.19
CA GLU A 122 -14.83 7.16 3.48
C GLU A 122 -15.34 5.76 3.84
N LEU A 123 -14.55 5.05 4.64
CA LEU A 123 -14.75 3.63 4.96
C LEU A 123 -15.98 3.34 5.83
N ASP A 124 -16.59 4.36 6.43
CA ASP A 124 -17.85 4.23 7.17
C ASP A 124 -19.07 4.21 6.23
N THR A 125 -18.91 4.68 5.00
CA THR A 125 -19.95 4.68 3.96
C THR A 125 -19.66 3.71 2.81
N ASP A 126 -18.42 3.24 2.71
CA ASP A 126 -17.99 2.26 1.72
C ASP A 126 -18.49 0.85 2.09
N PRO A 127 -19.10 0.10 1.15
CA PRO A 127 -19.61 -1.25 1.42
C PRO A 127 -18.50 -2.22 1.84
N ASP A 128 -17.28 -2.05 1.32
CA ASP A 128 -16.12 -2.88 1.67
C ASP A 128 -15.32 -2.30 2.84
N GLY A 129 -15.77 -1.18 3.44
CA GLY A 129 -14.96 -0.44 4.39
C GLY A 129 -14.51 -1.26 5.60
N LYS A 130 -15.33 -2.21 6.06
CA LYS A 130 -14.92 -3.16 7.11
C LYS A 130 -13.84 -4.13 6.65
N ALA A 131 -13.96 -4.65 5.44
CA ALA A 131 -12.98 -5.57 4.85
C ALA A 131 -11.65 -4.85 4.57
N ILE A 132 -11.69 -3.62 4.03
CA ILE A 132 -10.50 -2.78 3.86
C ILE A 132 -9.80 -2.57 5.20
N ARG A 133 -10.52 -2.27 6.29
CA ARG A 133 -9.90 -2.12 7.62
C ARG A 133 -9.29 -3.41 8.15
N ALA A 134 -9.86 -4.56 7.80
CA ALA A 134 -9.31 -5.86 8.15
C ALA A 134 -7.98 -6.12 7.41
N GLU A 135 -7.95 -5.84 6.11
CA GLU A 135 -6.73 -5.97 5.30
C GLU A 135 -5.66 -4.93 5.66
N MET A 136 -6.03 -3.70 6.02
CA MET A 136 -5.07 -2.72 6.56
C MET A 136 -4.38 -3.25 7.83
N ALA A 137 -5.10 -3.98 8.68
CA ALA A 137 -4.52 -4.60 9.87
C ALA A 137 -3.44 -5.63 9.53
N ASP A 138 -3.57 -6.29 8.37
CA ASP A 138 -2.64 -7.28 7.88
C ASP A 138 -1.42 -6.64 7.22
N ILE A 139 -1.66 -5.65 6.36
CA ILE A 139 -0.62 -5.05 5.51
C ILE A 139 0.22 -4.04 6.29
N VAL A 140 -0.42 -3.15 7.05
CA VAL A 140 0.26 -2.02 7.72
C VAL A 140 0.17 -2.10 9.25
N GLY A 141 -0.46 -3.13 9.79
CA GLY A 141 -0.59 -3.32 11.24
C GLY A 141 -1.52 -2.31 11.92
N GLN A 142 -2.34 -1.58 11.14
CA GLN A 142 -3.20 -0.50 11.63
C GLN A 142 -4.64 -0.69 11.14
N THR A 143 -5.61 -0.53 12.06
CA THR A 143 -7.04 -0.58 11.75
C THR A 143 -7.75 0.77 11.90
N SER A 144 -7.03 1.80 12.35
CA SER A 144 -7.54 3.15 12.59
C SER A 144 -7.39 4.04 11.37
N VAL A 145 -8.35 4.93 11.21
CA VAL A 145 -8.32 6.04 10.27
C VAL A 145 -7.94 7.35 11.00
N PRO A 146 -7.31 8.33 10.33
CA PRO A 146 -6.91 8.29 8.92
C PRO A 146 -5.77 7.30 8.69
N ALA A 147 -5.69 6.74 7.49
CA ALA A 147 -4.54 5.97 7.01
C ALA A 147 -4.17 6.50 5.63
N ILE A 148 -2.93 6.92 5.46
CA ILE A 148 -2.50 7.80 4.36
C ILE A 148 -1.33 7.16 3.63
N TRP A 149 -1.40 7.18 2.30
CA TRP A 149 -0.33 6.80 1.39
C TRP A 149 0.06 8.00 0.54
N ILE A 150 1.36 8.15 0.27
CA ILE A 150 1.92 9.20 -0.58
C ILE A 150 2.87 8.53 -1.58
N GLY A 151 2.53 8.55 -2.87
CA GLY A 151 3.29 7.89 -3.93
C GLY A 151 3.47 6.39 -3.70
N GLY A 152 2.41 5.71 -3.27
CA GLY A 152 2.44 4.28 -2.94
C GLY A 152 3.01 3.94 -1.56
N GLU A 153 3.72 4.86 -0.89
CA GLU A 153 4.34 4.59 0.41
C GLU A 153 3.41 4.93 1.58
N PHE A 154 3.32 4.04 2.57
CA PHE A 154 2.46 4.24 3.74
C PHE A 154 3.03 5.31 4.68
N ALA A 155 2.39 6.46 4.73
CA ALA A 155 2.80 7.59 5.56
C ALA A 155 2.40 7.42 7.04
N GLY A 156 1.34 6.66 7.31
CA GLY A 156 0.79 6.47 8.65
C GLY A 156 -0.61 7.07 8.79
N GLY A 157 -0.99 7.40 10.02
CA GLY A 157 -2.21 8.13 10.33
C GLY A 157 -1.98 9.63 10.44
N CYS A 158 -2.72 10.28 11.35
CA CYS A 158 -2.62 11.73 11.53
C CYS A 158 -1.28 12.11 12.21
N ASN A 159 -0.90 11.35 13.23
CA ASN A 159 0.22 11.66 14.13
C ASN A 159 1.01 10.40 14.57
N ASP A 160 0.72 9.25 13.97
CA ASP A 160 1.29 7.95 14.29
C ASP A 160 1.38 7.04 13.06
N GLY A 161 1.91 5.82 13.24
CA GLY A 161 2.00 4.80 12.19
C GLY A 161 2.99 5.13 11.06
N GLY A 162 3.31 4.15 10.21
CA GLY A 162 4.14 4.34 9.01
C GLY A 162 5.41 5.17 9.25
N MET A 163 5.53 6.28 8.53
CA MET A 163 6.63 7.25 8.64
C MET A 163 6.47 8.28 9.79
N GLY A 164 5.53 8.05 10.70
CA GLY A 164 5.19 8.93 11.82
C GLY A 164 3.87 9.70 11.64
N GLY A 165 3.16 9.49 10.53
CA GLY A 165 1.91 10.18 10.24
C GLY A 165 2.08 11.60 9.68
N LEU A 166 1.00 12.14 9.15
CA LEU A 166 1.00 13.36 8.34
C LEU A 166 1.53 14.59 9.10
N MET A 167 1.08 14.82 10.33
CA MET A 167 1.49 15.98 11.13
C MET A 167 2.97 15.92 11.53
N THR A 168 3.52 14.71 11.69
CA THR A 168 4.94 14.53 12.01
C THR A 168 5.80 14.90 10.80
N LEU A 169 5.39 14.48 9.60
CA LEU A 169 6.07 14.80 8.35
C LEU A 169 6.00 16.31 8.03
N GLU A 170 4.85 16.94 8.28
CA GLU A 170 4.67 18.39 8.15
C GLU A 170 5.62 19.14 9.08
N LYS A 171 5.59 18.83 10.39
CA LYS A 171 6.45 19.48 11.39
C LYS A 171 7.94 19.28 11.12
N ALA A 172 8.31 18.15 10.54
CA ALA A 172 9.68 17.85 10.14
C ALA A 172 10.09 18.55 8.84
N GLY A 173 9.20 19.29 8.17
CA GLY A 173 9.46 19.94 6.88
C GLY A 173 9.64 18.95 5.71
N LYS A 174 9.25 17.69 5.89
CA LYS A 174 9.43 16.62 4.88
C LYS A 174 8.23 16.50 3.95
N LEU A 175 7.04 16.84 4.43
CA LEU A 175 5.79 16.59 3.71
C LEU A 175 5.73 17.32 2.35
N ASP A 176 6.11 18.60 2.28
CA ASP A 176 6.12 19.38 1.02
C ASP A 176 6.99 18.70 -0.06
N GLY A 177 8.20 18.27 0.30
CA GLY A 177 9.10 17.57 -0.62
C GLY A 177 8.52 16.25 -1.13
N MET A 178 7.81 15.52 -0.27
CA MET A 178 7.13 14.27 -0.67
C MET A 178 5.98 14.54 -1.63
N LEU A 179 5.14 15.53 -1.33
CA LEU A 179 4.01 15.91 -2.17
C LEU A 179 4.47 16.41 -3.55
N ARG A 180 5.54 17.21 -3.62
CA ARG A 180 6.13 17.65 -4.89
C ARG A 180 6.68 16.50 -5.73
N LYS A 181 7.35 15.55 -5.08
CA LYS A 181 7.91 14.37 -5.73
C LYS A 181 6.85 13.55 -6.47
N VAL A 182 5.62 13.51 -5.94
CA VAL A 182 4.49 12.77 -6.52
C VAL A 182 3.56 13.67 -7.37
N GLY A 183 3.89 14.95 -7.55
CA GLY A 183 3.09 15.90 -8.33
C GLY A 183 1.75 16.27 -7.69
N ALA A 184 1.63 16.14 -6.37
CA ALA A 184 0.43 16.51 -5.62
C ALA A 184 0.34 18.02 -5.33
N VAL A 185 1.47 18.75 -5.36
CA VAL A 185 1.60 20.21 -5.17
C VAL A 185 2.61 20.83 -6.13
#